data_AF-A0A7E4UXQ0-F1
#
_entry.id   AF-A0A7E4UXQ0-F1
#
_cell.length_a   1.000
_cell.length_b   1.000
_cell.length_c   1.000
_cell.angle_alpha   90.00
_cell.angle_beta   90.00
_cell.angle_gamma   90.00
#
_symmetry.space_group_name_H-M   'P 1'
#
loop_
_entity.id
_entity.type
_entity.pdbx_description
1 polymer ?
#
loop_
_entity_poly.entity_id
_entity_poly.type
_entity_poly.pdbx_seq_one_letter_code
_entity_poly.pdbx_strand_id
1 'polypeptide(L)'
;MPSLWPSRDFVAFLTVAIAFSALYFMRPNVKVDPEIYQLPSPPKLVGDFEPNQRLVNAQYLVHGAVKGPESLHIEGDRIYTGTADGKIAKIDHGLLSSFYVFHELPEGTKCDASYDSEVVCGRPLGIRNFDDSRLIVADAYYGIYLFNKLNGESVQLVSKEATAIDGNPCTFFNDVEVQDDTTIFFSCSSTKYERRQALVAFLEQASDGRVYKYTTITKKLEVIQNGLRFANGIQLTDNKTALLVSETGMARIWKLPLKANSKPIIFIDNLPGLPDNIRSTSRGTYLVGLAGHRSDGKFSAFDYLGDKPWVRKLLLESVPDFILTKLMLLVQPHYGFIIEFDAEGKIVQTYQDPLGRSVGYVSEVVEAGGFLFIGSFKDSFIAKVPKKSH
;
A
#
# COMPACT_ATOMS: atom_id res chain seq x y z
N MET A 1 26.42 37.68 -43.51
CA MET A 1 26.18 36.23 -43.47
C MET A 1 24.90 36.00 -42.67
N PRO A 2 23.84 35.40 -43.25
CA PRO A 2 22.64 35.07 -42.47
C PRO A 2 23.00 34.01 -41.41
N SER A 3 22.48 34.14 -40.20
CA SER A 3 22.75 33.19 -39.12
C SER A 3 22.23 31.80 -39.51
N LEU A 4 23.12 30.81 -39.56
CA LEU A 4 22.79 29.39 -39.78
C LEU A 4 22.04 28.73 -38.61
N TRP A 5 21.61 29.53 -37.62
CA TRP A 5 20.94 29.03 -36.43
C TRP A 5 19.43 28.93 -36.68
N PRO A 6 18.79 27.79 -36.39
CA PRO A 6 17.35 27.66 -36.50
C PRO A 6 16.64 28.68 -35.59
N SER A 7 15.49 29.17 -36.03
CA SER A 7 14.69 30.08 -35.21
C SER A 7 14.25 29.40 -33.91
N ARG A 8 14.05 30.19 -32.85
CA ARG A 8 13.55 29.67 -31.56
C ARG A 8 12.25 28.89 -31.74
N ASP A 9 11.37 29.35 -32.63
CA ASP A 9 10.09 28.70 -32.91
C ASP A 9 10.28 27.35 -33.62
N PHE A 10 11.24 27.24 -34.54
CA PHE A 10 11.57 25.97 -35.19
C PHE A 10 12.16 24.96 -34.20
N VAL A 11 13.06 25.40 -33.32
CA VAL A 11 13.62 24.54 -32.25
C VAL A 11 12.52 24.10 -31.29
N ALA A 12 11.61 25.00 -30.89
CA ALA A 12 10.48 24.69 -30.02
C ALA A 12 9.54 23.67 -30.67
N PHE A 13 9.16 23.88 -31.94
CA PHE A 13 8.33 22.95 -32.71
C PHE A 13 8.99 21.57 -32.80
N LEU A 14 10.27 21.51 -33.18
CA LEU A 14 10.99 20.24 -33.30
C LEU A 14 11.07 19.51 -31.96
N THR A 15 11.31 20.23 -30.87
CA THR A 15 11.33 19.68 -29.51
C THR A 15 9.99 19.07 -29.13
N VAL A 16 8.89 19.78 -29.37
CA VAL A 16 7.53 19.29 -29.12
C VAL A 16 7.22 18.07 -30.00
N ALA A 17 7.56 18.11 -31.30
CA ALA A 17 7.34 17.00 -32.22
C ALA A 17 8.11 15.73 -31.81
N ILE A 18 9.38 15.88 -31.39
CA ILE A 18 10.19 14.77 -30.87
C ILE A 18 9.57 14.22 -29.58
N ALA A 19 9.15 15.09 -28.66
CA ALA A 19 8.51 14.66 -27.41
C ALA A 19 7.21 13.88 -27.66
N PHE A 20 6.34 14.35 -28.56
CA PHE A 20 5.12 13.64 -28.95
C PHE A 20 5.41 12.32 -29.67
N SER A 21 6.41 12.28 -30.55
CA SER A 21 6.83 11.05 -31.22
C SER A 21 7.36 10.03 -30.22
N ALA A 22 8.22 10.47 -29.28
CA ALA A 22 8.73 9.63 -28.22
C ALA A 22 7.59 9.08 -27.34
N LEU A 23 6.64 9.93 -26.94
CA LEU A 23 5.45 9.48 -26.21
C LEU A 23 4.62 8.47 -27.01
N TYR A 24 4.45 8.68 -28.31
CA TYR A 24 3.73 7.76 -29.19
C TYR A 24 4.39 6.38 -29.25
N PHE A 25 5.72 6.32 -29.42
CA PHE A 25 6.46 5.06 -29.45
C PHE A 25 6.63 4.41 -28.08
N MET A 26 6.57 5.18 -27.00
CA MET A 26 6.61 4.66 -25.62
C MET A 26 5.24 4.28 -25.07
N ARG A 27 4.14 4.43 -25.84
CA ARG A 27 2.79 4.18 -25.32
C ARG A 27 2.69 2.80 -24.65
N PRO A 28 2.09 2.74 -23.45
CA PRO A 28 1.92 1.47 -22.77
C PRO A 28 1.02 0.55 -23.58
N ASN A 29 1.39 -0.73 -23.67
CA ASN A 29 0.50 -1.77 -24.19
C ASN A 29 -0.47 -2.23 -23.09
N VAL A 30 -1.26 -1.30 -22.55
CA VAL A 30 -2.25 -1.54 -21.51
C VAL A 30 -3.60 -1.09 -22.04
N LYS A 31 -4.60 -1.97 -21.96
CA LYS A 31 -6.00 -1.62 -22.25
C LYS A 31 -6.72 -1.46 -20.93
N VAL A 32 -7.30 -0.28 -20.73
CA VAL A 32 -8.01 0.05 -19.49
C VAL A 32 -9.49 0.28 -19.77
N ASP A 33 -10.30 -0.01 -18.76
CA ASP A 33 -11.73 0.31 -18.78
C ASP A 33 -12.14 1.02 -17.48
N PRO A 34 -11.79 2.32 -17.35
CA PRO A 34 -11.98 3.02 -16.09
C PRO A 34 -13.44 3.11 -15.69
N GLU A 35 -13.78 2.59 -14.52
CA GLU A 35 -15.12 2.66 -13.96
C GLU A 35 -15.38 4.03 -13.33
N ILE A 36 -16.60 4.53 -13.47
CA ILE A 36 -17.04 5.73 -12.77
C ILE A 36 -17.11 5.45 -11.27
N TYR A 37 -16.59 6.38 -10.48
CA TYR A 37 -16.77 6.40 -9.03
C TYR A 37 -16.99 7.83 -8.58
N GLN A 38 -17.68 7.96 -7.44
CA GLN A 38 -17.92 9.24 -6.80
C GLN A 38 -17.73 9.07 -5.30
N LEU A 39 -16.88 9.90 -4.74
CA LEU A 39 -16.70 10.00 -3.30
C LEU A 39 -17.51 11.18 -2.78
N PRO A 40 -17.97 11.14 -1.51
CA PRO A 40 -18.42 12.34 -0.87
C PRO A 40 -17.30 13.39 -0.87
N SER A 41 -17.67 14.67 -0.78
CA SER A 41 -16.69 15.74 -0.65
C SER A 41 -15.72 15.44 0.49
N PRO A 42 -14.40 15.60 0.30
CA PRO A 42 -13.43 15.33 1.34
C PRO A 42 -13.78 16.05 2.65
N PRO A 43 -13.54 15.43 3.81
CA PRO A 43 -13.86 16.04 5.09
C PRO A 43 -13.00 17.28 5.34
N LYS A 44 -13.55 18.22 6.13
CA LYS A 44 -12.82 19.37 6.65
C LYS A 44 -11.87 18.91 7.76
N LEU A 45 -10.67 19.49 7.80
CA LEU A 45 -9.70 19.25 8.87
C LEU A 45 -10.01 20.14 10.08
N VAL A 46 -11.09 19.81 10.80
CA VAL A 46 -11.56 20.50 12.02
C VAL A 46 -12.01 19.47 13.05
N GLY A 47 -12.10 19.87 14.32
CA GLY A 47 -12.51 18.96 15.40
C GLY A 47 -11.54 17.78 15.51
N ASP A 48 -12.05 16.55 15.39
CA ASP A 48 -11.24 15.32 15.48
C ASP A 48 -10.12 15.24 14.41
N PHE A 49 -10.26 15.98 13.29
CA PHE A 49 -9.26 16.08 12.24
C PHE A 49 -8.42 17.36 12.28
N GLU A 50 -8.52 18.17 13.34
CA GLU A 50 -7.77 19.42 13.44
C GLU A 50 -6.25 19.20 13.22
N PRO A 51 -5.62 19.96 12.31
CA PRO A 51 -4.20 19.80 12.00
C PRO A 51 -3.32 19.93 13.24
N ASN A 52 -2.38 19.00 13.38
CA ASN A 52 -1.38 19.01 14.44
C ASN A 52 0.00 18.68 13.89
N GLN A 53 1.04 18.74 14.72
CA GLN A 53 2.44 18.50 14.32
C GLN A 53 3.06 17.30 15.04
N ARG A 54 2.24 16.31 15.42
CA ARG A 54 2.70 15.17 16.22
C ARG A 54 3.71 14.28 15.48
N LEU A 55 3.79 14.36 14.15
CA LEU A 55 4.75 13.61 13.33
C LEU A 55 6.01 14.39 12.94
N VAL A 56 6.09 15.70 13.21
CA VAL A 56 7.17 16.56 12.70
C VAL A 56 8.56 16.22 13.29
N ASN A 57 8.62 15.67 14.51
CA ASN A 57 9.89 15.34 15.17
C ASN A 57 10.21 13.84 15.13
N ALA A 58 9.95 13.19 13.99
CA ALA A 58 10.26 11.78 13.80
C ALA A 58 11.78 11.52 13.82
N GLN A 59 12.17 10.49 14.58
CA GLN A 59 13.49 9.88 14.46
C GLN A 59 13.49 8.91 13.28
N TYR A 60 14.54 8.89 12.47
CA TYR A 60 14.68 7.94 11.39
C TYR A 60 15.58 6.77 11.78
N LEU A 61 15.06 5.56 11.65
CA LEU A 61 15.82 4.33 11.76
C LEU A 61 16.25 3.89 10.35
N VAL A 62 17.43 3.28 10.25
CA VAL A 62 17.97 2.67 9.02
C VAL A 62 17.90 3.56 7.77
N HIS A 63 18.07 4.88 7.94
CA HIS A 63 17.91 5.85 6.86
C HIS A 63 18.90 5.61 5.72
N GLY A 64 18.37 5.42 4.51
CA GLY A 64 19.12 5.10 3.30
C GLY A 64 19.54 3.62 3.18
N ALA A 65 19.36 2.82 4.23
CA ALA A 65 19.73 1.41 4.24
C ALA A 65 18.59 0.48 3.78
N VAL A 66 17.34 0.94 3.84
CA VAL A 66 16.15 0.24 3.34
C VAL A 66 15.47 1.05 2.25
N LYS A 67 14.64 0.40 1.42
CA LYS A 67 13.87 1.04 0.35
C LYS A 67 12.39 0.72 0.52
N GLY A 68 11.58 1.71 0.82
CA GLY A 68 10.13 1.58 0.99
C GLY A 68 9.72 0.50 1.99
N PRO A 69 10.11 0.60 3.28
CA PRO A 69 9.66 -0.33 4.32
C PRO A 69 8.14 -0.18 4.54
N GLU A 70 7.36 -1.02 3.87
CA GLU A 70 5.92 -0.79 3.69
C GLU A 70 5.08 -1.33 4.85
N SER A 71 5.42 -2.52 5.36
CA SER A 71 4.81 -3.16 6.53
C SER A 71 5.89 -3.61 7.51
N LEU A 72 5.57 -3.51 8.80
CA LEU A 72 6.46 -3.71 9.93
C LEU A 72 5.87 -4.76 10.85
N HIS A 73 6.73 -5.65 11.32
CA HIS A 73 6.45 -6.50 12.47
C HIS A 73 7.49 -6.27 13.55
N ILE A 74 7.05 -6.00 14.78
CA ILE A 74 7.91 -5.58 15.89
C ILE A 74 7.85 -6.59 17.03
N GLU A 75 9.01 -7.08 17.45
CA GLU A 75 9.19 -8.00 18.58
C GLU A 75 10.30 -7.48 19.50
N GLY A 76 9.90 -6.81 20.59
CA GLY A 76 10.85 -6.12 21.47
C GLY A 76 11.61 -5.04 20.70
N ASP A 77 12.94 -5.14 20.66
CA ASP A 77 13.81 -4.22 19.91
C ASP A 77 14.08 -4.67 18.46
N ARG A 78 13.39 -5.71 17.99
CA ARG A 78 13.51 -6.24 16.63
C ARG A 78 12.39 -5.74 15.74
N ILE A 79 12.74 -5.36 14.52
CA ILE A 79 11.78 -4.99 13.48
C ILE A 79 12.08 -5.85 12.24
N TYR A 80 11.03 -6.43 11.67
CA TYR A 80 11.06 -7.07 10.37
C TYR A 80 10.24 -6.22 9.39
N THR A 81 10.77 -5.96 8.20
CA THR A 81 10.07 -5.21 7.16
C THR A 81 10.41 -5.72 5.77
N GLY A 82 9.45 -5.63 4.85
CA GLY A 82 9.69 -5.84 3.43
C GLY A 82 10.37 -4.63 2.78
N THR A 83 11.18 -4.84 1.73
CA THR A 83 11.82 -3.75 0.97
C THR A 83 11.56 -3.85 -0.53
N ALA A 84 11.72 -2.73 -1.23
CA ALA A 84 11.39 -2.58 -2.65
C ALA A 84 12.29 -3.37 -3.60
N ASP A 85 13.42 -3.84 -3.09
CA ASP A 85 14.34 -4.73 -3.78
C ASP A 85 14.12 -6.22 -3.44
N GLY A 86 12.91 -6.57 -2.98
CA GLY A 86 12.49 -7.98 -2.84
C GLY A 86 13.08 -8.70 -1.62
N LYS A 87 13.41 -7.97 -0.54
CA LYS A 87 14.02 -8.56 0.66
C LYS A 87 13.15 -8.36 1.89
N ILE A 88 13.39 -9.21 2.89
CA ILE A 88 12.99 -8.97 4.27
C ILE A 88 14.21 -8.43 5.00
N ALA A 89 14.11 -7.21 5.53
CA ALA A 89 15.11 -6.61 6.38
C ALA A 89 14.82 -6.94 7.84
N LYS A 90 15.84 -7.42 8.57
CA LYS A 90 15.82 -7.53 10.02
C LYS A 90 16.63 -6.40 10.63
N ILE A 91 16.03 -5.71 11.58
CA ILE A 91 16.60 -4.56 12.27
C ILE A 91 16.62 -4.90 13.75
N ASP A 92 17.79 -4.81 14.38
CA ASP A 92 17.97 -5.05 15.81
C ASP A 92 18.44 -3.74 16.46
N HIS A 93 17.74 -3.27 17.51
CA HIS A 93 18.07 -2.03 18.22
C HIS A 93 18.20 -0.80 17.31
N GLY A 94 17.35 -0.72 16.28
CA GLY A 94 17.33 0.39 15.32
C GLY A 94 18.45 0.37 14.26
N LEU A 95 19.26 -0.69 14.24
CA LEU A 95 20.32 -0.90 13.25
C LEU A 95 19.97 -2.08 12.33
N LEU A 96 20.27 -1.94 11.04
CA LEU A 96 20.10 -3.03 10.08
C LEU A 96 21.02 -4.19 10.46
N SER A 97 20.43 -5.36 10.73
CA SER A 97 21.16 -6.58 11.09
C SER A 97 21.39 -7.47 9.87
N SER A 98 20.35 -7.76 9.09
CA SER A 98 20.44 -8.70 7.97
C SER A 98 19.34 -8.47 6.93
N PHE A 99 19.58 -9.00 5.73
CA PHE A 99 18.60 -9.12 4.67
C PHE A 99 18.40 -10.59 4.31
N TYR A 100 17.15 -10.95 3.99
CA TYR A 100 16.78 -12.27 3.51
C TYR A 100 16.02 -12.15 2.20
N VAL A 101 16.31 -13.06 1.27
CA VAL A 101 15.52 -13.27 0.06
C VAL A 101 14.67 -14.52 0.30
N PHE A 102 13.38 -14.46 0.02
CA PHE A 102 12.41 -15.50 0.37
C PHE A 102 12.00 -16.37 -0.84
N HIS A 103 12.68 -16.24 -1.99
CA HIS A 103 12.53 -17.14 -3.13
C HIS A 103 13.82 -17.21 -3.96
N GLU A 104 13.94 -18.23 -4.80
CA GLU A 104 15.11 -18.41 -5.66
C GLU A 104 15.11 -17.40 -6.81
N LEU A 105 16.19 -16.64 -6.94
CA LEU A 105 16.37 -15.69 -8.03
C LEU A 105 17.24 -16.30 -9.14
N PRO A 106 16.95 -16.01 -10.42
CA PRO A 106 17.82 -16.39 -11.53
C PRO A 106 19.25 -15.86 -11.32
N GLU A 107 20.25 -16.63 -11.76
CA GLU A 107 21.66 -16.23 -11.64
C GLU A 107 21.91 -14.88 -12.32
N GLY A 108 22.63 -13.98 -11.63
CA GLY A 108 22.94 -12.64 -12.12
C GLY A 108 21.81 -11.61 -11.99
N THR A 109 20.66 -11.98 -11.41
CA THR A 109 19.57 -11.03 -11.14
C THR A 109 20.03 -9.90 -10.22
N LYS A 110 19.78 -8.66 -10.64
CA LYS A 110 20.06 -7.46 -9.84
C LYS A 110 18.75 -6.86 -9.34
N CYS A 111 18.57 -6.89 -8.03
CA CYS A 111 17.43 -6.27 -7.36
C CYS A 111 17.79 -4.86 -6.91
N ASP A 112 17.47 -3.87 -7.75
CA ASP A 112 17.76 -2.46 -7.49
C ASP A 112 16.52 -1.63 -7.12
N ALA A 113 15.35 -2.27 -7.06
CA ALA A 113 14.02 -1.67 -6.87
C ALA A 113 13.55 -0.81 -8.07
N SER A 114 14.08 -1.07 -9.26
CA SER A 114 13.55 -0.51 -10.50
C SER A 114 12.23 -1.19 -10.91
N TYR A 115 11.46 -0.49 -11.76
CA TYR A 115 10.17 -0.95 -12.31
C TYR A 115 10.25 -2.36 -12.94
N ASP A 116 11.36 -2.68 -13.61
CA ASP A 116 11.55 -3.98 -14.27
C ASP A 116 12.16 -5.04 -13.35
N SER A 117 13.00 -4.64 -12.39
CA SER A 117 13.56 -5.61 -11.42
C SER A 117 12.53 -6.08 -10.39
N GLU A 118 11.58 -5.22 -10.00
CA GLU A 118 10.66 -5.50 -8.88
C GLU A 118 9.82 -6.75 -9.16
N VAL A 119 9.33 -6.94 -10.39
CA VAL A 119 8.54 -8.12 -10.78
C VAL A 119 9.34 -9.43 -10.74
N VAL A 120 10.67 -9.37 -10.87
CA VAL A 120 11.56 -10.55 -10.80
C VAL A 120 12.04 -10.78 -9.37
N CYS A 121 12.26 -9.70 -8.62
CA CYS A 121 12.78 -9.76 -7.26
C CYS A 121 11.68 -10.02 -6.22
N GLY A 122 10.45 -9.67 -6.53
CA GLY A 122 9.35 -9.63 -5.57
C GLY A 122 9.30 -8.30 -4.83
N ARG A 123 8.24 -8.15 -4.03
CA ARG A 123 7.97 -7.01 -3.16
C ARG A 123 7.20 -7.50 -1.95
N PRO A 124 7.88 -7.87 -0.84
CA PRO A 124 7.21 -8.13 0.42
C PRO A 124 6.49 -6.88 0.91
N LEU A 125 5.19 -7.03 1.14
CA LEU A 125 4.29 -6.01 1.68
C LEU A 125 3.86 -6.47 3.07
N GLY A 126 2.59 -6.80 3.30
CA GLY A 126 2.07 -7.19 4.61
C GLY A 126 2.86 -8.28 5.30
N ILE A 127 3.30 -8.01 6.54
CA ILE A 127 3.99 -8.96 7.41
C ILE A 127 3.22 -9.10 8.73
N ARG A 128 3.08 -10.34 9.22
CA ARG A 128 2.53 -10.63 10.56
C ARG A 128 3.33 -11.71 11.26
N ASN A 129 3.26 -11.72 12.59
CA ASN A 129 3.65 -12.89 13.35
C ASN A 129 2.77 -14.08 12.99
N PHE A 130 3.38 -15.23 12.73
CA PHE A 130 2.66 -16.50 12.65
C PHE A 130 2.86 -17.30 13.93
N ASP A 131 4.10 -17.42 14.40
CA ASP A 131 4.47 -18.01 15.69
C ASP A 131 5.83 -17.48 16.19
N ASP A 132 6.33 -18.02 17.31
CA ASP A 132 7.60 -17.62 17.93
C ASP A 132 8.81 -17.64 16.98
N SER A 133 8.78 -18.51 15.96
CA SER A 133 9.88 -18.71 15.01
C SER A 133 9.58 -18.22 13.59
N ARG A 134 8.32 -17.96 13.25
CA ARG A 134 7.91 -17.67 11.87
C ARG A 134 7.03 -16.44 11.71
N LEU A 135 7.22 -15.76 10.59
CA LEU A 135 6.37 -14.69 10.09
C LEU A 135 5.57 -15.20 8.90
N ILE A 136 4.40 -14.62 8.69
CA ILE A 136 3.70 -14.73 7.42
C ILE A 136 3.87 -13.44 6.63
N VAL A 137 4.09 -13.56 5.33
CA VAL A 137 4.47 -12.46 4.45
C VAL A 137 3.65 -12.53 3.17
N ALA A 138 2.98 -11.44 2.81
CA ALA A 138 2.38 -11.26 1.50
C ALA A 138 3.42 -10.63 0.56
N ASP A 139 3.90 -11.41 -0.41
CA ASP A 139 4.65 -10.88 -1.54
C ASP A 139 3.69 -10.44 -2.64
N ALA A 140 3.86 -9.21 -3.12
CA ALA A 140 2.93 -8.59 -4.05
C ALA A 140 2.76 -9.32 -5.39
N TYR A 141 3.74 -10.13 -5.79
CA TYR A 141 3.78 -10.85 -7.07
C TYR A 141 3.62 -12.36 -6.91
N TYR A 142 4.24 -12.91 -5.87
CA TYR A 142 4.39 -14.35 -5.71
C TYR A 142 3.42 -14.99 -4.70
N GLY A 143 2.68 -14.19 -3.93
CA GLY A 143 1.64 -14.71 -3.02
C GLY A 143 2.08 -14.77 -1.56
N ILE A 144 1.60 -15.76 -0.80
CA ILE A 144 1.76 -15.81 0.65
C ILE A 144 2.86 -16.79 1.05
N TYR A 145 3.79 -16.32 1.86
CA TYR A 145 4.96 -17.05 2.35
C TYR A 145 4.98 -17.17 3.86
N LEU A 146 5.46 -18.32 4.34
CA LEU A 146 5.85 -18.54 5.71
C LEU A 146 7.37 -18.40 5.81
N PHE A 147 7.85 -17.42 6.56
CA PHE A 147 9.26 -17.05 6.68
C PHE A 147 9.81 -17.41 8.07
N ASN A 148 10.92 -18.12 8.13
CA ASN A 148 11.59 -18.52 9.37
C ASN A 148 12.60 -17.45 9.83
N LYS A 149 12.34 -16.87 11.00
CA LYS A 149 13.12 -15.79 11.61
C LYS A 149 14.57 -16.18 11.95
N LEU A 150 14.85 -17.48 12.15
CA LEU A 150 16.14 -17.98 12.63
C LEU A 150 17.14 -18.22 11.50
N ASN A 151 16.71 -18.91 10.44
CA ASN A 151 17.58 -19.32 9.34
C ASN A 151 17.29 -18.58 8.02
N GLY A 152 16.21 -17.81 7.94
CA GLY A 152 15.82 -17.07 6.74
C GLY A 152 15.14 -17.92 5.67
N GLU A 153 14.85 -19.19 5.94
CA GLU A 153 14.13 -20.06 5.01
C GLU A 153 12.69 -19.61 4.86
N SER A 154 12.12 -19.82 3.68
CA SER A 154 10.76 -19.45 3.35
C SER A 154 10.05 -20.58 2.61
N VAL A 155 8.75 -20.72 2.88
CA VAL A 155 7.88 -21.70 2.23
C VAL A 155 6.66 -20.98 1.68
N GLN A 156 6.41 -21.12 0.37
CA GLN A 156 5.20 -20.57 -0.24
C GLN A 156 3.98 -21.40 0.19
N LEU A 157 3.00 -20.74 0.83
CA LEU A 157 1.74 -21.36 1.26
C LEU A 157 0.65 -21.22 0.20
N VAL A 158 0.60 -20.06 -0.46
CA VAL A 158 -0.38 -19.73 -1.48
C VAL A 158 0.35 -19.07 -2.64
N SER A 159 0.36 -19.72 -3.81
CA SER A 159 0.87 -19.10 -5.03
C SER A 159 -0.20 -18.23 -5.70
N LYS A 160 0.21 -17.35 -6.62
CA LYS A 160 -0.69 -16.60 -7.51
C LYS A 160 -1.74 -17.51 -8.15
N GLU A 161 -1.31 -18.60 -8.77
CA GLU A 161 -2.16 -19.53 -9.52
C GLU A 161 -3.20 -20.21 -8.62
N ALA A 162 -2.83 -20.53 -7.38
CA ALA A 162 -3.73 -21.14 -6.40
C ALA A 162 -4.91 -20.24 -6.02
N THR A 163 -4.84 -18.93 -6.30
CA THR A 163 -5.90 -17.96 -6.02
C THR A 163 -6.89 -17.73 -7.16
N ALA A 164 -6.73 -18.47 -8.27
CA ALA A 164 -7.60 -18.35 -9.44
C ALA A 164 -9.05 -18.71 -9.11
N ILE A 165 -9.95 -17.75 -9.33
CA ILE A 165 -11.39 -17.95 -9.34
C ILE A 165 -11.89 -17.53 -10.71
N ASP A 166 -12.61 -18.43 -11.38
CA ASP A 166 -13.08 -18.25 -12.77
C ASP A 166 -11.94 -17.84 -13.73
N GLY A 167 -10.75 -18.43 -13.54
CA GLY A 167 -9.56 -18.15 -14.34
C GLY A 167 -8.82 -16.85 -14.01
N ASN A 168 -9.29 -16.07 -13.02
CA ASN A 168 -8.67 -14.80 -12.61
C ASN A 168 -7.96 -14.95 -11.25
N PRO A 169 -6.63 -15.15 -11.23
CA PRO A 169 -5.86 -15.16 -9.98
C PRO A 169 -5.73 -13.76 -9.38
N CYS A 170 -5.35 -13.71 -8.10
CA CYS A 170 -4.85 -12.49 -7.51
C CYS A 170 -3.51 -12.10 -8.15
N THR A 171 -3.44 -10.89 -8.71
CA THR A 171 -2.25 -10.40 -9.42
C THR A 171 -1.46 -9.41 -8.58
N PHE A 172 -2.07 -8.85 -7.54
CA PHE A 172 -1.43 -7.95 -6.60
C PHE A 172 -1.89 -8.27 -5.17
N PHE A 173 -1.11 -9.10 -4.48
CA PHE A 173 -1.28 -9.38 -3.04
C PHE A 173 -0.83 -8.17 -2.23
N ASN A 174 -1.53 -7.84 -1.14
CA ASN A 174 -1.26 -6.60 -0.42
C ASN A 174 -0.94 -6.83 1.06
N ASP A 175 -1.94 -7.15 1.88
CA ASP A 175 -1.75 -7.37 3.32
C ASP A 175 -2.23 -8.77 3.74
N VAL A 176 -1.76 -9.23 4.89
CA VAL A 176 -2.06 -10.55 5.46
C VAL A 176 -2.40 -10.42 6.94
N GLU A 177 -3.29 -11.28 7.43
CA GLU A 177 -3.70 -11.34 8.83
C GLU A 177 -3.77 -12.79 9.29
N VAL A 178 -3.35 -13.03 10.54
CA VAL A 178 -3.32 -14.37 11.14
C VAL A 178 -4.37 -14.44 12.24
N GLN A 179 -5.34 -15.34 12.08
CA GLN A 179 -6.31 -15.61 13.15
C GLN A 179 -5.71 -16.54 14.21
N ASP A 180 -5.07 -17.60 13.72
CA ASP A 180 -4.47 -18.69 14.46
C ASP A 180 -3.56 -19.51 13.52
N ASP A 181 -2.98 -20.60 14.01
CA ASP A 181 -2.08 -21.49 13.26
C ASP A 181 -2.77 -22.24 12.10
N THR A 182 -4.11 -22.23 12.07
CA THR A 182 -4.91 -22.91 11.05
C THR A 182 -5.50 -21.97 10.01
N THR A 183 -5.69 -20.69 10.35
CA THR A 183 -6.50 -19.77 9.56
C THR A 183 -5.78 -18.44 9.35
N ILE A 184 -5.60 -18.10 8.08
CA ILE A 184 -5.06 -16.80 7.64
C ILE A 184 -6.05 -16.11 6.70
N PHE A 185 -5.95 -14.80 6.64
CA PHE A 185 -6.66 -13.96 5.68
C PHE A 185 -5.65 -13.14 4.91
N PHE A 186 -5.96 -12.80 3.66
CA PHE A 186 -5.12 -11.88 2.88
C PHE A 186 -5.95 -11.09 1.87
N SER A 187 -5.50 -9.88 1.58
CA SER A 187 -6.12 -9.01 0.59
C SER A 187 -5.42 -9.11 -0.76
N CYS A 188 -6.23 -8.90 -1.79
CA CYS A 188 -5.81 -8.79 -3.17
C CYS A 188 -6.29 -7.45 -3.70
N SER A 189 -5.36 -6.54 -4.00
CA SER A 189 -5.68 -5.21 -4.51
C SER A 189 -6.27 -5.25 -5.91
N SER A 190 -5.79 -6.15 -6.77
CA SER A 190 -6.29 -6.35 -8.13
C SER A 190 -6.03 -7.75 -8.63
N THR A 191 -6.94 -8.25 -9.45
CA THR A 191 -6.80 -9.48 -10.24
C THR A 191 -6.26 -9.21 -11.63
N LYS A 192 -6.34 -7.96 -12.11
CA LYS A 192 -5.91 -7.54 -13.45
C LYS A 192 -4.48 -6.96 -13.49
N TYR A 193 -4.08 -6.24 -12.45
CA TYR A 193 -2.85 -5.45 -12.44
C TYR A 193 -1.87 -5.91 -11.36
N GLU A 194 -0.58 -5.88 -11.70
CA GLU A 194 0.52 -6.17 -10.77
C GLU A 194 0.89 -4.94 -9.93
N ARG A 195 1.69 -5.14 -8.88
CA ARG A 195 2.15 -4.05 -7.99
C ARG A 195 2.86 -2.90 -8.71
N ARG A 196 3.70 -3.17 -9.71
CA ARG A 196 4.36 -2.11 -10.49
C ARG A 196 3.35 -1.22 -11.22
N GLN A 197 2.15 -1.73 -11.52
CA GLN A 197 1.03 -1.05 -12.16
C GLN A 197 -0.01 -0.52 -11.14
N ALA A 198 0.38 -0.32 -9.87
CA ALA A 198 -0.54 0.09 -8.81
C ALA A 198 -1.33 1.37 -9.17
N LEU A 199 -0.70 2.35 -9.84
CA LEU A 199 -1.41 3.55 -10.26
C LEU A 199 -2.49 3.24 -11.32
N VAL A 200 -2.21 2.33 -12.26
CA VAL A 200 -3.19 1.88 -13.25
C VAL A 200 -4.39 1.24 -12.56
N ALA A 201 -4.16 0.30 -11.63
CA ALA A 201 -5.22 -0.33 -10.85
C ALA A 201 -6.05 0.72 -10.09
N PHE A 202 -5.36 1.67 -9.46
CA PHE A 202 -5.97 2.72 -8.66
C PHE A 202 -6.77 3.73 -9.50
N LEU A 203 -6.35 4.03 -10.73
CA LEU A 203 -7.07 4.95 -11.62
C LEU A 203 -8.13 4.24 -12.48
N GLU A 204 -7.99 2.94 -12.77
CA GLU A 204 -9.05 2.19 -13.45
C GLU A 204 -10.27 2.03 -12.53
N GLN A 205 -10.07 1.87 -11.22
CA GLN A 205 -11.17 1.73 -10.24
C GLN A 205 -12.07 0.54 -10.51
N ALA A 206 -11.53 -0.50 -11.15
CA ALA A 206 -12.19 -1.78 -11.31
C ALA A 206 -12.55 -2.35 -9.92
N SER A 207 -13.77 -2.86 -9.77
CA SER A 207 -14.18 -3.58 -8.58
C SER A 207 -13.70 -5.04 -8.65
N ASP A 208 -12.39 -5.27 -8.69
CA ASP A 208 -11.80 -6.60 -8.87
C ASP A 208 -10.95 -7.07 -7.66
N GLY A 209 -10.82 -6.23 -6.64
CA GLY A 209 -10.15 -6.56 -5.39
C GLY A 209 -10.93 -7.56 -4.54
N ARG A 210 -10.20 -8.41 -3.81
CA ARG A 210 -10.73 -9.54 -3.05
C ARG A 210 -10.10 -9.65 -1.66
N VAL A 211 -10.80 -10.34 -0.77
CA VAL A 211 -10.24 -10.87 0.49
C VAL A 211 -10.45 -12.36 0.51
N TYR A 212 -9.37 -13.07 0.81
CA TYR A 212 -9.33 -14.52 0.88
C TYR A 212 -9.21 -14.98 2.33
N LYS A 213 -9.81 -16.12 2.63
CA LYS A 213 -9.53 -16.96 3.80
C LYS A 213 -8.79 -18.20 3.31
N TYR A 214 -7.69 -18.54 3.97
CA TYR A 214 -6.95 -19.76 3.70
C TYR A 214 -6.82 -20.60 4.97
N THR A 215 -7.18 -21.87 4.85
CA THR A 215 -7.03 -22.85 5.93
C THR A 215 -5.75 -23.66 5.69
N THR A 216 -4.74 -23.49 6.56
CA THR A 216 -3.38 -24.03 6.36
C THR A 216 -3.33 -25.56 6.35
N ILE A 217 -4.15 -26.22 7.16
CA ILE A 217 -4.20 -27.69 7.28
C ILE A 217 -4.80 -28.32 6.02
N THR A 218 -5.97 -27.85 5.60
CA THR A 218 -6.71 -28.41 4.45
C THR A 218 -6.28 -27.81 3.12
N LYS A 219 -5.45 -26.75 3.16
CA LYS A 219 -5.08 -25.91 2.03
C LYS A 219 -6.29 -25.34 1.27
N LYS A 220 -7.43 -25.22 1.95
CA LYS A 220 -8.66 -24.70 1.37
C LYS A 220 -8.59 -23.18 1.30
N LEU A 221 -8.84 -22.64 0.11
CA LEU A 221 -8.94 -21.21 -0.16
C LEU A 221 -10.39 -20.81 -0.43
N GLU A 222 -10.85 -19.73 0.19
CA GLU A 222 -12.21 -19.21 0.05
C GLU A 222 -12.17 -17.70 -0.14
N VAL A 223 -12.92 -17.17 -1.12
CA VAL A 223 -13.13 -15.72 -1.23
C VAL A 223 -14.23 -15.32 -0.26
N ILE A 224 -13.89 -14.50 0.74
CA ILE A 224 -14.84 -14.03 1.75
C ILE A 224 -15.37 -12.63 1.46
N GLN A 225 -14.68 -11.88 0.60
CA GLN A 225 -15.15 -10.62 0.04
C GLN A 225 -14.62 -10.46 -1.38
N ASN A 226 -15.47 -10.00 -2.30
CA ASN A 226 -15.11 -9.68 -3.69
C ASN A 226 -15.65 -8.29 -4.04
N GLY A 227 -15.17 -7.69 -5.13
CA GLY A 227 -15.71 -6.43 -5.62
C GLY A 227 -15.22 -5.19 -4.86
N LEU A 228 -14.08 -5.27 -4.18
CA LEU A 228 -13.46 -4.11 -3.55
C LEU A 228 -12.62 -3.34 -4.57
N ARG A 229 -12.66 -2.01 -4.52
CA ARG A 229 -11.78 -1.15 -5.32
C ARG A 229 -10.47 -0.94 -4.58
N PHE A 230 -9.46 -1.71 -4.97
CA PHE A 230 -8.13 -1.69 -4.36
C PHE A 230 -8.18 -2.11 -2.88
N ALA A 231 -8.45 -3.39 -2.63
CA ALA A 231 -8.37 -3.97 -1.28
C ALA A 231 -6.92 -3.92 -0.77
N ASN A 232 -6.72 -3.42 0.44
CA ASN A 232 -5.40 -3.11 0.97
C ASN A 232 -5.28 -3.68 2.41
N GLY A 233 -5.03 -2.86 3.42
CA GLY A 233 -4.84 -3.28 4.79
C GLY A 233 -5.97 -4.15 5.34
N ILE A 234 -5.61 -5.22 6.06
CA ILE A 234 -6.57 -6.06 6.77
C ILE A 234 -6.17 -6.27 8.22
N GLN A 235 -7.16 -6.26 9.11
CA GLN A 235 -6.94 -6.41 10.55
C GLN A 235 -8.11 -7.15 11.19
N LEU A 236 -7.85 -8.21 11.94
CA LEU A 236 -8.89 -8.82 12.77
C LEU A 236 -9.33 -7.85 13.87
N THR A 237 -10.62 -7.82 14.16
CA THR A 237 -11.10 -7.17 15.39
C THR A 237 -10.58 -7.92 16.61
N ASP A 238 -10.44 -7.25 17.75
CA ASP A 238 -9.84 -7.86 18.96
C ASP A 238 -10.57 -9.13 19.42
N ASN A 239 -11.89 -9.17 19.26
CA ASN A 239 -12.72 -10.34 19.56
C ASN A 239 -12.73 -11.42 18.45
N LYS A 240 -11.95 -11.21 17.37
CA LYS A 240 -11.83 -12.09 16.20
C LYS A 240 -13.14 -12.46 15.52
N THR A 241 -14.16 -11.60 15.61
CA THR A 241 -15.48 -11.84 14.98
C THR A 241 -15.65 -11.18 13.62
N ALA A 242 -14.76 -10.25 13.26
CA ALA A 242 -14.79 -9.55 11.98
C ALA A 242 -13.38 -9.19 11.51
N LEU A 243 -13.24 -8.91 10.22
CA LEU A 243 -12.07 -8.27 9.62
C LEU A 243 -12.38 -6.82 9.29
N LEU A 244 -11.49 -5.91 9.64
CA LEU A 244 -11.43 -4.57 9.08
C LEU A 244 -10.65 -4.63 7.77
N VAL A 245 -11.13 -3.95 6.73
CA VAL A 245 -10.49 -3.94 5.40
C VAL A 245 -10.50 -2.54 4.82
N SER A 246 -9.31 -2.02 4.53
CA SER A 246 -9.13 -0.77 3.78
C SER A 246 -9.53 -0.99 2.32
N GLU A 247 -10.50 -0.21 1.85
CA GLU A 247 -10.78 -0.06 0.42
C GLU A 247 -10.19 1.27 -0.02
N THR A 248 -8.89 1.25 -0.37
CA THR A 248 -8.11 2.45 -0.68
C THR A 248 -8.75 3.25 -1.80
N GLY A 249 -9.28 2.57 -2.83
CA GLY A 249 -9.97 3.20 -3.96
C GLY A 249 -11.29 3.89 -3.61
N MET A 250 -11.83 3.66 -2.42
CA MET A 250 -13.06 4.30 -1.96
C MET A 250 -12.88 5.14 -0.70
N ALA A 251 -11.63 5.39 -0.27
CA ALA A 251 -11.30 6.18 0.91
C ALA A 251 -12.10 5.78 2.17
N ARG A 252 -12.31 4.47 2.37
CA ARG A 252 -13.14 3.92 3.44
C ARG A 252 -12.60 2.61 4.00
N ILE A 253 -13.14 2.22 5.14
CA ILE A 253 -12.83 0.95 5.80
C ILE A 253 -14.13 0.15 5.98
N TRP A 254 -14.10 -1.11 5.58
CA TRP A 254 -15.17 -2.07 5.81
C TRP A 254 -14.94 -2.84 7.11
N LYS A 255 -16.02 -3.26 7.75
CA LYS A 255 -16.04 -4.33 8.74
C LYS A 255 -16.78 -5.52 8.14
N LEU A 256 -16.05 -6.61 7.92
CA LEU A 256 -16.51 -7.88 7.35
C LEU A 256 -16.75 -8.87 8.48
N PRO A 257 -18.00 -9.15 8.90
CA PRO A 257 -18.23 -10.14 9.93
C PRO A 257 -17.87 -11.55 9.41
N LEU A 258 -17.11 -12.31 10.19
CA LEU A 258 -16.64 -13.65 9.81
C LEU A 258 -17.71 -14.74 9.95
N LYS A 259 -18.84 -14.39 10.55
CA LYS A 259 -20.01 -15.27 10.61
C LYS A 259 -20.60 -15.44 9.21
N ALA A 260 -20.79 -16.70 8.79
CA ALA A 260 -21.37 -17.04 7.49
C ALA A 260 -22.66 -16.26 7.20
N ASN A 261 -22.84 -15.84 5.95
CA ASN A 261 -23.99 -15.08 5.43
C ASN A 261 -24.20 -13.69 6.04
N SER A 262 -23.22 -13.15 6.78
CA SER A 262 -23.27 -11.76 7.24
C SER A 262 -22.87 -10.80 6.13
N LYS A 263 -23.51 -9.63 6.08
CA LYS A 263 -23.15 -8.59 5.13
C LYS A 263 -22.01 -7.71 5.67
N PRO A 264 -21.07 -7.28 4.82
CA PRO A 264 -20.15 -6.19 5.13
C PRO A 264 -20.91 -4.94 5.59
N ILE A 265 -20.35 -4.23 6.56
CA ILE A 265 -20.83 -2.91 6.97
C ILE A 265 -19.70 -1.89 6.85
N ILE A 266 -20.05 -0.65 6.51
CA ILE A 266 -19.08 0.44 6.52
C ILE A 266 -18.67 0.69 7.96
N PHE A 267 -17.37 0.54 8.25
CA PHE A 267 -16.81 0.86 9.55
C PHE A 267 -16.60 2.37 9.63
N ILE A 268 -15.94 2.93 8.62
CA ILE A 268 -15.68 4.37 8.48
C ILE A 268 -15.74 4.72 7.01
N ASP A 269 -16.41 5.83 6.70
CA ASP A 269 -16.53 6.34 5.33
C ASP A 269 -15.80 7.67 5.15
N ASN A 270 -15.52 8.00 3.89
CA ASN A 270 -15.02 9.31 3.46
C ASN A 270 -13.84 9.87 4.29
N LEU A 271 -12.79 9.07 4.42
CA LEU A 271 -11.57 9.47 5.13
C LEU A 271 -10.89 10.69 4.47
N PRO A 272 -10.13 11.52 5.23
CA PRO A 272 -9.32 12.64 4.74
C PRO A 272 -8.07 12.19 3.94
N GLY A 273 -8.14 11.00 3.36
CA GLY A 273 -7.05 10.36 2.66
C GLY A 273 -7.40 8.95 2.25
N LEU A 274 -6.41 8.28 1.65
CA LEU A 274 -6.54 6.93 1.11
C LEU A 274 -5.99 5.95 2.15
N PRO A 275 -6.84 5.12 2.79
CA PRO A 275 -6.38 4.22 3.83
C PRO A 275 -5.49 3.11 3.25
N ASP A 276 -4.43 2.80 3.98
CA ASP A 276 -3.47 1.76 3.65
C ASP A 276 -3.57 0.63 4.71
N ASN A 277 -2.49 0.23 5.37
CA ASN A 277 -2.53 -0.80 6.41
C ASN A 277 -3.27 -0.36 7.69
N ILE A 278 -3.94 -1.34 8.33
CA ILE A 278 -4.66 -1.19 9.61
C ILE A 278 -3.95 -2.06 10.66
N ARG A 279 -3.57 -1.50 11.81
CA ARG A 279 -2.94 -2.27 12.90
C ARG A 279 -3.65 -2.03 14.22
N SER A 280 -3.94 -3.12 14.94
CA SER A 280 -4.49 -3.04 16.29
C SER A 280 -3.45 -2.50 17.29
N THR A 281 -3.94 -1.86 18.34
CA THR A 281 -3.13 -1.43 19.48
C THR A 281 -3.37 -2.32 20.69
N SER A 282 -2.49 -2.21 21.68
CA SER A 282 -2.67 -2.85 22.99
C SER A 282 -3.92 -2.38 23.76
N ARG A 283 -4.59 -1.31 23.30
CA ARG A 283 -5.78 -0.72 23.94
C ARG A 283 -7.09 -1.11 23.27
N GLY A 284 -7.06 -1.98 22.26
CA GLY A 284 -8.25 -2.33 21.47
C GLY A 284 -8.72 -1.21 20.54
N THR A 285 -7.78 -0.36 20.11
CA THR A 285 -8.00 0.66 19.06
C THR A 285 -7.24 0.25 17.79
N TYR A 286 -7.50 0.92 16.68
CA TYR A 286 -6.91 0.63 15.38
C TYR A 286 -6.22 1.86 14.81
N LEU A 287 -4.95 1.71 14.43
CA LEU A 287 -4.16 2.73 13.74
C LEU A 287 -4.22 2.49 12.23
N VAL A 288 -4.42 3.57 11.48
CA VAL A 288 -4.47 3.53 10.01
C VAL A 288 -3.61 4.64 9.42
N GLY A 289 -2.70 4.25 8.54
CA GLY A 289 -1.92 5.17 7.70
C GLY A 289 -2.73 5.63 6.48
N LEU A 290 -2.58 6.90 6.10
CA LEU A 290 -3.15 7.41 4.85
C LEU A 290 -2.05 7.66 3.81
N ALA A 291 -2.03 6.85 2.76
CA ALA A 291 -1.06 6.88 1.66
C ALA A 291 -1.18 8.13 0.77
N GLY A 292 -2.38 8.69 0.69
CA GLY A 292 -2.69 9.91 -0.05
C GLY A 292 -3.61 10.81 0.76
N HIS A 293 -3.50 12.12 0.55
CA HIS A 293 -4.27 13.11 1.30
C HIS A 293 -5.46 13.64 0.50
N ARG A 294 -6.62 13.73 1.16
CA ARG A 294 -7.85 14.37 0.67
C ARG A 294 -8.33 15.35 1.73
N SER A 295 -8.48 16.63 1.38
CA SER A 295 -9.09 17.60 2.31
C SER A 295 -9.94 18.61 1.58
N ASP A 296 -10.99 19.05 2.26
CA ASP A 296 -11.88 20.09 1.74
C ASP A 296 -11.10 21.36 1.37
N GLY A 297 -11.50 21.99 0.27
CA GLY A 297 -10.86 23.21 -0.23
C GLY A 297 -9.48 23.02 -0.89
N LYS A 298 -8.93 21.80 -0.93
CA LYS A 298 -7.72 21.48 -1.70
C LYS A 298 -8.04 20.63 -2.93
N PHE A 299 -7.29 20.85 -4.00
CA PHE A 299 -7.45 20.04 -5.20
C PHE A 299 -6.99 18.60 -4.95
N SER A 300 -7.86 17.64 -5.25
CA SER A 300 -7.53 16.22 -5.30
C SER A 300 -7.74 15.73 -6.74
N ALA A 301 -6.63 15.35 -7.40
CA ALA A 301 -6.69 14.80 -8.75
C ALA A 301 -7.53 13.51 -8.80
N PHE A 302 -7.50 12.73 -7.72
CA PHE A 302 -8.31 11.53 -7.56
C PHE A 302 -9.80 11.87 -7.64
N ASP A 303 -10.30 12.67 -6.69
CA ASP A 303 -11.70 13.09 -6.65
C ASP A 303 -12.16 13.78 -7.96
N TYR A 304 -11.32 14.64 -8.54
CA TYR A 304 -11.65 15.35 -9.78
C TYR A 304 -11.80 14.44 -11.01
N LEU A 305 -11.05 13.34 -11.07
CA LEU A 305 -11.04 12.41 -12.20
C LEU A 305 -12.13 11.33 -12.10
N GLY A 306 -12.84 11.22 -10.97
CA GLY A 306 -13.76 10.12 -10.69
C GLY A 306 -14.88 9.94 -11.70
N ASP A 307 -15.52 11.04 -12.09
CA ASP A 307 -16.59 11.11 -13.09
C ASP A 307 -16.06 11.26 -14.54
N LYS A 308 -14.73 11.19 -14.74
CA LYS A 308 -14.07 11.40 -16.04
C LYS A 308 -13.29 10.15 -16.50
N PRO A 309 -13.97 9.01 -16.73
CA PRO A 309 -13.31 7.77 -17.15
C PRO A 309 -12.57 7.92 -18.48
N TRP A 310 -13.08 8.74 -19.41
CA TRP A 310 -12.42 9.02 -20.69
C TRP A 310 -11.06 9.73 -20.53
N VAL A 311 -10.93 10.64 -19.54
CA VAL A 311 -9.66 11.31 -19.23
C VAL A 311 -8.68 10.31 -18.65
N ARG A 312 -9.14 9.52 -17.66
CA ARG A 312 -8.31 8.46 -17.05
C ARG A 312 -7.84 7.47 -18.10
N LYS A 313 -8.73 7.03 -19.00
CA LYS A 313 -8.40 6.15 -20.11
C LYS A 313 -7.33 6.76 -21.01
N LEU A 314 -7.52 8.00 -21.45
CA LEU A 314 -6.55 8.70 -22.29
C LEU A 314 -5.17 8.78 -21.59
N LEU A 315 -5.12 9.14 -20.31
CA LEU A 315 -3.88 9.23 -19.54
C LEU A 315 -3.18 7.88 -19.45
N LEU A 316 -3.91 6.84 -19.05
CA LEU A 316 -3.39 5.49 -18.82
C LEU A 316 -2.94 4.79 -20.10
N GLU A 317 -3.60 5.04 -21.23
CA GLU A 317 -3.24 4.43 -22.53
C GLU A 317 -2.19 5.26 -23.31
N SER A 318 -1.97 6.52 -22.93
CA SER A 318 -1.04 7.41 -23.66
C SER A 318 0.30 7.64 -22.96
N VAL A 319 0.35 7.50 -21.63
CA VAL A 319 1.54 7.80 -20.83
C VAL A 319 2.05 6.51 -20.18
N PRO A 320 3.34 6.15 -20.33
CA PRO A 320 3.90 5.00 -19.63
C PRO A 320 3.67 5.10 -18.12
N ASP A 321 3.30 3.99 -17.50
CA ASP A 321 2.89 3.97 -16.09
C ASP A 321 3.97 4.51 -15.14
N PHE A 322 5.25 4.19 -15.36
CA PHE A 322 6.36 4.72 -14.55
C PHE A 322 6.50 6.25 -14.66
N ILE A 323 6.16 6.85 -15.81
CA ILE A 323 6.17 8.30 -16.00
C ILE A 323 4.93 8.90 -15.32
N LEU A 324 3.76 8.32 -15.56
CA LEU A 324 2.51 8.79 -15.00
C LEU A 324 2.54 8.75 -13.47
N THR A 325 3.09 7.69 -12.89
CA THR A 325 3.32 7.54 -11.44
C THR A 325 4.20 8.66 -10.90
N LYS A 326 5.33 8.97 -11.56
CA LYS A 326 6.19 10.09 -11.14
C LYS A 326 5.48 11.44 -11.21
N LEU A 327 4.70 11.69 -12.27
CA LEU A 327 3.95 12.93 -12.43
C LEU A 327 2.86 13.09 -11.37
N MET A 328 2.09 12.03 -11.12
CA MET A 328 1.03 12.04 -10.10
C MET A 328 1.59 12.26 -8.70
N LEU A 329 2.72 11.62 -8.38
CA LEU A 329 3.40 11.80 -7.09
C LEU A 329 3.96 13.22 -6.90
N LEU A 330 4.31 13.93 -7.97
CA LEU A 330 4.83 15.31 -7.91
C LEU A 330 3.73 16.33 -7.61
N VAL A 331 2.49 16.06 -8.05
CA VAL A 331 1.34 16.94 -7.80
C VAL A 331 0.54 16.53 -6.57
N GLN A 332 0.80 15.35 -6.01
CA GLN A 332 0.17 14.89 -4.78
C GLN A 332 0.62 15.76 -3.59
N PRO A 333 -0.31 16.30 -2.78
CA PRO A 333 0.05 17.01 -1.56
C PRO A 333 0.86 16.12 -0.61
N HIS A 334 2.01 16.61 -0.18
CA HIS A 334 2.78 15.98 0.89
C HIS A 334 2.03 16.20 2.22
N TYR A 335 1.65 15.10 2.86
CA TYR A 335 0.97 15.11 4.16
C TYR A 335 1.22 13.78 4.87
N GLY A 336 1.75 13.82 6.08
CA GLY A 336 1.76 12.64 6.96
C GLY A 336 0.45 12.61 7.73
N PHE A 337 -0.34 11.54 7.60
CA PHE A 337 -1.62 11.44 8.29
C PHE A 337 -1.84 10.02 8.80
N ILE A 338 -2.01 9.91 10.11
CA ILE A 338 -2.40 8.70 10.81
C ILE A 338 -3.64 8.99 11.63
N ILE A 339 -4.59 8.05 11.63
CA ILE A 339 -5.78 8.12 12.46
C ILE A 339 -5.83 6.90 13.38
N GLU A 340 -6.18 7.13 14.65
CA GLU A 340 -6.50 6.08 15.61
C GLU A 340 -8.02 6.05 15.83
N PHE A 341 -8.63 4.88 15.68
CA PHE A 341 -10.07 4.65 15.87
C PHE A 341 -10.33 3.67 17.01
N ASP A 342 -11.43 3.81 17.72
CA ASP A 342 -11.91 2.78 18.66
C ASP A 342 -12.61 1.62 17.94
N ALA A 343 -13.12 0.65 18.70
CA ALA A 343 -13.78 -0.55 18.17
C ALA A 343 -15.11 -0.28 17.46
N GLU A 344 -15.66 0.92 17.63
CA GLU A 344 -16.89 1.41 17.03
C GLU A 344 -16.62 2.31 15.81
N GLY A 345 -15.35 2.61 15.52
CA GLY A 345 -14.94 3.44 14.38
C GLY A 345 -14.94 4.94 14.69
N LYS A 346 -15.08 5.33 15.96
CA LYS A 346 -14.96 6.72 16.36
C LYS A 346 -13.47 7.11 16.44
N ILE A 347 -13.16 8.32 16.00
CA ILE A 347 -11.81 8.85 16.05
C ILE A 347 -11.42 9.08 17.52
N VAL A 348 -10.33 8.45 17.92
CA VAL A 348 -9.69 8.66 19.22
C VAL A 348 -8.73 9.84 19.12
N GLN A 349 -7.86 9.81 18.10
CA GLN A 349 -6.87 10.86 17.86
C GLN A 349 -6.26 10.77 16.46
N THR A 350 -5.55 11.83 16.07
CA THR A 350 -4.80 11.88 14.83
C THR A 350 -3.35 12.29 15.06
N TYR A 351 -2.46 11.80 14.21
CA TYR A 351 -1.06 12.22 14.16
C TYR A 351 -0.78 12.75 12.78
N GLN A 352 -0.31 14.01 12.71
CA GLN A 352 -0.19 14.71 11.45
C GLN A 352 1.19 15.36 11.28
N ASP A 353 1.62 15.42 10.03
CA ASP A 353 2.65 16.29 9.50
C ASP A 353 2.06 17.03 8.28
N PRO A 354 1.47 18.22 8.48
CA PRO A 354 0.76 18.92 7.42
C PRO A 354 1.61 19.39 6.24
N LEU A 355 2.94 19.37 6.40
CA LEU A 355 3.89 19.71 5.33
C LEU A 355 4.52 18.45 4.72
N GLY A 356 4.29 17.27 5.31
CA GLY A 356 4.87 15.99 4.91
C GLY A 356 6.40 16.04 4.79
N ARG A 357 7.07 16.80 5.66
CA ARG A 357 8.53 17.00 5.63
C ARG A 357 9.28 15.89 6.35
N SER A 358 8.68 15.38 7.42
CA SER A 358 9.27 14.37 8.28
C SER A 358 8.72 12.99 7.99
N VAL A 359 7.41 12.92 7.70
CA VAL A 359 6.72 11.67 7.39
C VAL A 359 5.74 11.94 6.25
N GLY A 360 5.78 11.14 5.20
CA GLY A 360 4.82 11.14 4.10
C GLY A 360 4.51 9.71 3.65
N TYR A 361 3.54 9.55 2.75
CA TYR A 361 3.21 8.26 2.13
C TYR A 361 3.04 7.12 3.14
N VAL A 362 2.33 7.40 4.24
CA VAL A 362 2.25 6.48 5.38
C VAL A 362 1.48 5.23 4.99
N SER A 363 2.19 4.11 4.86
CA SER A 363 1.59 2.83 4.52
C SER A 363 1.16 2.06 5.75
N GLU A 364 1.90 2.16 6.85
CA GLU A 364 1.62 1.41 8.07
C GLU A 364 2.08 2.16 9.31
N VAL A 365 1.43 1.88 10.44
CA VAL A 365 1.80 2.38 11.76
C VAL A 365 1.65 1.26 12.78
N VAL A 366 2.72 0.97 13.54
CA VAL A 366 2.70 -0.01 14.63
C VAL A 366 3.06 0.69 15.94
N GLU A 367 2.28 0.42 16.98
CA GLU A 367 2.61 0.84 18.34
C GLU A 367 3.49 -0.20 19.03
N ALA A 368 4.64 0.25 19.54
CA ALA A 368 5.48 -0.59 20.40
C ALA A 368 6.29 0.27 21.38
N GLY A 369 6.37 -0.17 22.64
CA GLY A 369 7.24 0.45 23.65
C GLY A 369 6.98 1.94 23.91
N GLY A 370 5.75 2.43 23.76
CA GLY A 370 5.42 3.86 23.89
C GLY A 370 5.76 4.72 22.68
N PHE A 371 6.12 4.11 21.55
CA PHE A 371 6.38 4.78 20.28
C PHE A 371 5.43 4.29 19.19
N LEU A 372 5.25 5.13 18.17
CA LEU A 372 4.73 4.72 16.88
C LEU A 372 5.90 4.55 15.92
N PHE A 373 5.94 3.39 15.26
CA PHE A 373 6.84 3.08 14.16
C PHE A 373 6.04 3.16 12.87
N ILE A 374 6.55 3.89 11.90
CA ILE A 374 5.81 4.30 10.72
C ILE A 374 6.56 3.78 9.49
N GLY A 375 5.86 2.93 8.73
CA GLY A 375 6.28 2.43 7.43
C GLY A 375 5.82 3.37 6.31
N SER A 376 6.51 3.30 5.18
CA SER A 376 6.14 3.99 3.96
C SER A 376 6.58 3.16 2.77
N PHE A 377 5.70 3.04 1.77
CA PHE A 377 6.00 2.30 0.54
C PHE A 377 7.07 2.97 -0.33
N LYS A 378 7.52 4.18 0.03
CA LYS A 378 8.41 5.02 -0.77
C LYS A 378 9.66 5.47 -0.02
N ASP A 379 9.56 5.81 1.26
CA ASP A 379 10.68 6.39 1.99
C ASP A 379 11.81 5.37 2.22
N SER A 380 13.02 5.86 2.48
CA SER A 380 14.20 5.02 2.70
C SER A 380 14.54 4.83 4.18
N PHE A 381 13.55 4.99 5.06
CA PHE A 381 13.69 4.92 6.50
C PHE A 381 12.40 4.41 7.15
N ILE A 382 12.51 3.97 8.41
CA ILE A 382 11.36 3.79 9.30
C ILE A 382 11.31 4.98 10.25
N ALA A 383 10.18 5.68 10.29
CA ALA A 383 10.02 6.81 11.22
C ALA A 383 9.56 6.31 12.59
N LYS A 384 10.14 6.86 13.66
CA LYS A 384 9.82 6.56 15.04
C LYS A 384 9.43 7.86 15.75
N VAL A 385 8.23 7.91 16.32
CA VAL A 385 7.73 9.07 17.08
C VAL A 385 7.21 8.64 18.45
N PRO A 386 7.34 9.45 19.51
CA PRO A 386 6.70 9.15 20.79
C PRO A 386 5.18 9.09 20.62
N LYS A 387 4.55 8.04 21.15
CA LYS A 387 3.09 7.98 21.24
C LYS A 387 2.67 8.88 22.40
N LYS A 388 2.13 10.06 22.08
CA LYS A 388 1.57 10.95 23.11
C LYS A 388 0.31 10.30 23.67
N SER A 389 0.27 10.02 24.97
CA SER A 389 -0.96 9.67 25.66
C SER A 389 -1.88 10.88 25.69
N HIS A 390 -3.17 10.64 25.51
CA HIS A 390 -4.21 11.62 25.87
C HIS A 390 -4.29 11.76 27.38
#